data_AF-A0A1T0ASF6-F1
#
_entry.id   AF-A0A1T0ASF6-F1
#
_cell.length_a   1.000
_cell.length_b   1.000
_cell.length_c   1.000
_cell.angle_alpha   90.00
_cell.angle_beta   90.00
_cell.angle_gamma   90.00
#
_symmetry.space_group_name_H-M   'P 1'
#
loop_
_entity.id
_entity.type
_entity.pdbx_description
1 polymer ?
#
loop_
_entity_poly.entity_id
_entity_poly.type
_entity_poly.pdbx_seq_one_letter_code
_entity_poly.pdbx_strand_id
1 'polypeptide(L)' 'MWNLLSLPNTIETIEAWAKILEDIAKVAVLAIPVVLYGDKTLLVKCGNSFLLLCVVYACLIIAKLLRNNKTQFIGEK' A
#
# COMPACT_ATOMS: atom_id res chain seq x y z
N MET A 1 -15.90 -13.33 -8.97
CA MET A 1 -14.75 -12.76 -8.23
C MET A 1 -15.06 -11.37 -7.67
N TRP A 2 -16.27 -11.17 -7.12
CA TRP A 2 -16.70 -9.91 -6.49
C TRP A 2 -16.65 -9.98 -4.96
N ASN A 3 -16.39 -11.16 -4.40
CA ASN A 3 -16.28 -11.39 -2.95
C ASN A 3 -14.89 -11.01 -2.36
N LEU A 4 -14.00 -10.43 -3.18
CA LEU A 4 -12.75 -9.81 -2.70
C LEU A 4 -12.97 -8.33 -2.35
N LEU A 5 -14.00 -7.69 -2.93
CA LEU A 5 -14.38 -6.30 -2.67
C LEU A 5 -15.42 -6.18 -1.55
N SER A 6 -15.96 -7.29 -1.05
CA SER A 6 -16.77 -7.29 0.16
C SER A 6 -15.90 -6.96 1.36
N LEU A 7 -16.39 -6.04 2.19
CA LEU A 7 -15.74 -5.52 3.39
C LEU A 7 -15.06 -6.67 4.18
N PRO A 8 -13.78 -6.53 4.56
CA PRO A 8 -12.99 -7.65 5.09
C PRO A 8 -13.55 -8.11 6.44
N ASN A 9 -14.35 -9.17 6.44
CA ASN A 9 -15.07 -9.66 7.62
C ASN A 9 -14.31 -10.79 8.35
N THR A 10 -13.18 -11.26 7.80
CA THR A 10 -12.38 -12.37 8.33
C THR A 10 -10.93 -11.94 8.52
N ILE A 11 -10.32 -12.35 9.63
CA ILE A 11 -8.93 -12.06 10.02
C ILE A 11 -7.93 -12.42 8.89
N GLU A 12 -8.15 -13.57 8.23
CA GLU A 12 -7.39 -14.05 7.08
C GLU A 12 -7.43 -13.05 5.90
N THR A 13 -8.60 -12.48 5.62
CA THR A 13 -8.80 -11.52 4.53
C THR A 13 -8.10 -10.19 4.83
N ILE A 14 -8.12 -9.73 6.09
CA ILE A 14 -7.38 -8.53 6.52
C ILE A 14 -5.87 -8.71 6.32
N GLU A 15 -5.34 -9.89 6.65
CA GLU A 15 -3.92 -10.23 6.44
C GLU A 15 -3.57 -10.21 4.94
N ALA A 16 -4.43 -10.80 4.09
CA ALA A 16 -4.25 -10.80 2.64
C ALA A 16 -4.26 -9.38 2.06
N TRP A 17 -5.18 -8.51 2.51
CA TRP A 17 -5.22 -7.10 2.09
C TRP A 17 -3.99 -6.32 2.53
N ALA A 18 -3.51 -6.53 3.76
CA ALA A 18 -2.27 -5.91 4.24
C ALA A 18 -1.06 -6.34 3.39
N LYS A 19 -1.00 -7.62 3.00
CA LYS A 19 0.06 -8.15 2.14
C LYS A 19 0.03 -7.57 0.73
N ILE A 20 -1.16 -7.44 0.14
CA ILE A 20 -1.34 -6.78 -1.17
C ILE A 20 -0.89 -5.31 -1.11
N LEU A 21 -1.25 -4.59 -0.04
CA LEU A 21 -0.81 -3.21 0.18
C LEU A 21 0.72 -3.09 0.32
N GLU A 22 1.35 -4.02 1.05
CA GLU A 22 2.83 -4.08 1.13
C GLU A 22 3.48 -4.36 -0.22
N ASP A 23 2.90 -5.25 -1.03
CA ASP A 23 3.45 -5.57 -2.35
C ASP A 23 3.28 -4.40 -3.33
N ILE A 24 2.16 -3.68 -3.28
CA ILE A 24 1.98 -2.42 -4.03
C ILE A 24 3.03 -1.38 -3.60
N ALA A 25 3.28 -1.24 -2.29
CA ALA A 25 4.29 -0.33 -1.77
C ALA A 25 5.70 -0.71 -2.27
N LYS A 26 6.07 -1.99 -2.28
CA LYS A 26 7.36 -2.46 -2.84
C LYS A 26 7.48 -2.15 -4.33
N VAL A 27 6.44 -2.42 -5.12
CA VAL A 27 6.42 -2.11 -6.56
C VAL A 27 6.59 -0.61 -6.81
N ALA A 28 5.94 0.23 -5.99
CA ALA A 28 6.08 1.69 -6.08
C ALA A 28 7.51 2.16 -5.72
N VAL A 29 8.17 1.54 -4.74
CA VAL A 29 9.60 1.80 -4.43
C VAL A 29 10.49 1.40 -5.61
N LEU A 30 10.23 0.27 -6.26
CA LEU A 30 10.97 -0.17 -7.45
C LEU A 30 10.75 0.77 -8.66
N ALA A 31 9.64 1.48 -8.71
CA ALA A 31 9.37 2.46 -9.77
C ALA A 31 10.15 3.78 -9.61
N ILE A 32 10.69 4.08 -8.42
CA ILE A 32 11.48 5.30 -8.16
C ILE A 32 12.69 5.40 -9.10
N PRO A 33 13.58 4.40 -9.22
CA PRO A 33 14.70 4.46 -10.18
C PRO A 33 14.21 4.54 -11.62
N VAL A 34 13.14 3.84 -12.00
CA VAL A 34 12.59 3.89 -13.37
C VAL A 34 12.17 5.32 -13.74
N VAL A 35 11.55 6.04 -12.82
CA VAL A 35 11.18 7.45 -13.00
C VAL A 35 12.40 8.36 -13.03
N LEU A 36 13.41 8.10 -12.18
CA LEU A 36 14.64 8.87 -12.10
C LEU A 36 15.57 8.71 -13.31
N TYR A 37 15.55 7.56 -13.99
CA TYR A 37 16.35 7.32 -15.19
C TYR A 37 15.64 7.69 -16.51
N GLY A 38 14.34 7.98 -16.48
CA GLY A 38 13.62 8.39 -17.70
C GLY A 38 14.06 9.76 -18.23
N ASP A 39 14.00 9.96 -19.55
CA ASP A 39 14.28 11.22 -20.25
C ASP A 39 13.14 12.26 -20.10
N LYS A 40 12.66 12.47 -18.87
CA LYS A 40 11.61 13.45 -18.54
C LYS A 40 12.20 14.70 -17.89
N THR A 41 11.57 15.84 -18.14
CA THR A 41 11.87 17.13 -17.50
C THR A 41 12.00 16.99 -15.97
N LEU A 42 12.98 17.68 -15.37
CA LEU A 42 13.30 17.61 -13.94
C LEU A 42 12.09 17.84 -13.01
N LEU A 43 11.18 18.74 -13.39
CA LEU A 43 9.91 18.98 -12.67
C LEU A 43 9.01 17.73 -12.61
N VAL A 44 8.90 17.00 -13.73
CA VAL A 44 8.09 15.78 -13.82
C VAL A 44 8.74 14.64 -13.03
N LYS A 45 10.09 14.59 -12.98
CA LYS A 45 10.83 13.64 -12.14
C LYS A 45 10.54 13.85 -10.65
N CYS A 46 10.69 15.09 -10.17
CA CYS A 46 10.42 15.40 -8.76
C CYS A 46 8.95 15.16 -8.40
N GLY A 47 8.02 15.59 -9.27
CA GLY A 47 6.59 15.38 -9.07
C GLY A 47 6.22 13.89 -8.97
N ASN A 48 6.68 13.07 -9.91
CA ASN A 48 6.38 11.63 -9.90
C ASN A 48 7.03 10.91 -8.72
N SER A 49 8.27 11.26 -8.34
CA SER A 49 8.94 10.64 -7.18
C SER A 49 8.23 10.99 -5.87
N PHE A 50 7.78 12.24 -5.71
CA PHE A 50 6.99 12.65 -4.56
C PHE A 50 5.63 11.94 -4.52
N LEU A 51 4.94 11.84 -5.66
CA LEU A 51 3.66 11.15 -5.74
C LEU A 51 3.80 9.65 -5.39
N LEU A 52 4.87 9.00 -5.88
CA LEU A 52 5.19 7.62 -5.54
C LEU A 52 5.43 7.45 -4.02
N LEU A 53 6.17 8.36 -3.39
CA LEU A 53 6.37 8.34 -1.94
C LEU A 53 5.06 8.52 -1.17
N CYS A 54 4.18 9.42 -1.61
CA CYS A 54 2.85 9.59 -1.01
C CYS A 54 2.01 8.31 -1.11
N VAL A 55 2.03 7.63 -2.26
CA VAL A 55 1.30 6.37 -2.47
C VAL A 55 1.85 5.25 -1.59
N VAL A 56 3.17 5.12 -1.49
CA VAL A 56 3.84 4.17 -0.60
C VAL A 56 3.42 4.43 0.85
N TYR A 57 3.49 5.68 1.29
CA TYR A 57 3.15 6.07 2.65
C TYR A 57 1.66 5.81 2.98
N ALA A 58 0.75 6.15 2.06
CA ALA A 58 -0.66 5.86 2.21
C ALA A 58 -0.94 4.35 2.27
N CYS A 59 -0.33 3.54 1.40
CA CYS A 59 -0.47 2.08 1.43
C CYS A 59 0.02 1.49 2.76
N LEU A 60 1.16 1.93 3.27
CA LEU A 60 1.71 1.47 4.55
C LEU A 60 0.82 1.86 5.73
N ILE A 61 0.26 3.08 5.73
CA ILE A 61 -0.69 3.51 6.75
C ILE A 61 -1.94 2.64 6.73
N ILE A 62 -2.53 2.40 5.55
CA ILE A 62 -3.75 1.58 5.43
C ILE A 62 -3.47 0.15 5.88
N ALA A 63 -2.33 -0.42 5.49
CA ALA A 63 -1.91 -1.76 5.94
C ALA A 63 -1.74 -1.82 7.46
N LYS A 64 -1.12 -0.80 8.05
CA LYS A 64 -0.92 -0.70 9.51
C LYS A 64 -2.25 -0.52 10.25
N LEU A 65 -3.19 0.24 9.68
CA LEU A 65 -4.52 0.45 10.23
C LEU A 65 -5.36 -0.83 10.16
N LEU A 66 -5.32 -1.56 9.06
CA LEU A 66 -5.93 -2.90 8.93
C LEU A 66 -5.40 -3.85 10.01
N ARG A 67 -4.07 -3.84 10.22
CA ARG A 67 -3.39 -4.73 11.15
C ARG A 67 -3.62 -4.35 12.61
N ASN A 68 -3.77 -3.07 12.93
CA ASN A 68 -4.17 -2.61 14.28
C ASN A 68 -5.64 -2.94 14.60
N ASN A 69 -6.54 -2.88 13.62
CA ASN A 69 -7.92 -3.31 13.82
C ASN A 69 -8.02 -4.82 14.06
N LYS A 70 -7.13 -5.63 13.47
CA LYS A 70 -6.97 -7.06 13.81
C LYS A 70 -6.74 -7.27 15.30
N THR A 71 -5.97 -6.40 15.95
CA THR A 71 -5.65 -6.50 17.38
C THR A 71 -6.87 -6.22 18.26
N GLN A 72 -7.78 -5.33 17.85
CA GLN A 72 -9.05 -5.10 18.57
C GLN A 72 -9.96 -6.33 18.56
N PHE A 73 -9.97 -7.13 17.48
CA PHE A 73 -10.79 -8.35 17.42
C PHE A 73 -10.16 -9.57 18.11
N ILE A 74 -8.87 -9.54 18.43
CA ILE A 74 -8.17 -10.61 19.16
C ILE A 74 -8.10 -10.31 20.67
N GLY A 75 -8.23 -9.04 21.06
CA GLY A 75 -8.22 -8.58 22.46
C GLY A 75 -9.53 -8.79 23.25
N GLU A 76 -10.60 -9.24 22.61
CA GLU A 76 -11.83 -9.71 23.28
C GLU A 76 -11.92 -11.25 23.26
N LYS A 77 -10.95 -11.92 23.87
CA LYS A 77 -11.08 -13.32 24.29
C LYS A 77 -10.63 -13.50 25.72
#